data_AF-A0A1H7BDW4-F1
#
_entry.id   AF-A0A1H7BDW4-F1
#
_cell.length_a   1.000
_cell.length_b   1.000
_cell.length_c   1.000
_cell.angle_alpha   90.00
_cell.angle_beta   90.00
_cell.angle_gamma   90.00
#
_symmetry.space_group_name_H-M   'P 1'
#
loop_
_entity.id
_entity.type
_entity.pdbx_description
1 polymer ?
#
loop_
_entity_poly.entity_id
_entity_poly.type
_entity_poly.pdbx_seq_one_letter_code
_entity_poly.pdbx_strand_id
1 'polypeptide(L)'
;MLDPLLRTTACSSARSQHPKGKRRLGSRPSHPRRRFEWLADAGLAIAIDDYGVGLSSLTYLRQMPASELKIDMSFIRDVAESHRDPLIVRSTIDLAHGLGLRVTAEGVDKAETLALLTIMGCDYVQGFHIAPAYPLDRCIDFMLTWTSPELQLPDFAQELRRFIRS
;
A
#
# COMPACT_ATOMS: atom_id res chain seq x y z
N MET A 1 9.76 -17.77 -9.84
CA MET A 1 9.69 -18.19 -8.43
C MET A 1 9.79 -16.90 -7.60
N LEU A 2 8.68 -16.16 -7.54
CA LEU A 2 8.56 -14.87 -6.84
C LEU A 2 7.39 -15.01 -5.85
N ASP A 3 7.60 -14.52 -4.62
CA ASP A 3 6.76 -14.65 -3.41
C ASP A 3 5.25 -14.69 -3.67
N PRO A 4 4.53 -15.76 -3.27
CA PRO A 4 3.06 -15.83 -3.37
C PRO A 4 2.33 -15.27 -2.14
N LEU A 5 2.97 -14.42 -1.32
CA LEU A 5 2.40 -13.98 -0.04
C LEU A 5 2.20 -12.47 -0.02
N LEU A 6 0.92 -12.10 0.02
CA LEU A 6 0.43 -10.77 0.31
C LEU A 6 1.09 -10.21 1.57
N ARG A 7 1.46 -8.94 1.51
CA ARG A 7 2.04 -8.23 2.67
C ARG A 7 0.94 -7.38 3.30
N THR A 8 0.86 -7.30 4.62
CA THR A 8 -0.04 -6.32 5.26
C THR A 8 0.69 -4.99 5.44
N THR A 9 -0.02 -3.89 5.21
CA THR A 9 0.51 -2.54 5.47
C THR A 9 -0.03 -2.01 6.79
N ALA A 10 0.79 -2.05 7.83
CA ALA A 10 0.59 -1.21 9.02
C ALA A 10 1.11 0.20 8.69
N CYS A 11 0.35 0.97 7.92
CA CYS A 11 0.73 2.29 7.39
C CYS A 11 1.95 2.22 6.45
N SER A 12 1.79 2.56 5.17
CA SER A 12 2.92 2.71 4.24
C SER A 12 3.73 3.98 4.57
N SER A 13 4.30 4.06 5.77
CA SER A 13 5.54 4.78 5.93
C SER A 13 6.54 4.07 5.03
N ALA A 14 6.79 4.68 3.88
CA ALA A 14 7.80 4.29 2.93
C ALA A 14 9.01 3.75 3.70
N ARG A 15 9.38 2.49 3.47
CA ARG A 15 10.73 2.04 3.81
C ARG A 15 11.64 3.00 3.08
N SER A 16 12.14 4.02 3.76
CA SER A 16 13.19 4.86 3.23
C SER A 16 14.39 3.94 3.21
N GLN A 17 14.58 3.22 2.11
CA GLN A 17 15.90 2.77 1.73
C GLN A 17 16.68 4.05 1.54
N HIS A 18 17.23 4.60 2.63
CA HIS A 18 18.05 5.80 2.61
C HIS A 18 19.19 5.52 1.64
N PRO A 19 19.19 6.13 0.43
CA PRO A 19 20.40 6.13 -0.36
C PRO A 19 21.40 6.91 0.48
N LYS A 20 22.56 6.32 0.76
CA LYS A 20 23.66 7.07 1.38
C LYS A 20 24.00 8.25 0.46
N GLY A 21 23.46 9.42 0.77
CA GLY A 21 23.55 10.62 -0.06
C GLY A 21 22.35 11.54 0.15
N LYS A 22 22.28 12.21 1.31
CA LYS A 22 21.29 13.26 1.58
C LYS A 22 21.45 14.40 0.56
N ARG A 23 20.72 14.38 -0.56
CA ARG A 23 20.46 15.61 -1.31
C ARG A 23 19.53 16.46 -0.45
N ARG A 24 20.04 17.58 0.07
CA ARG A 24 19.19 18.58 0.75
C ARG A 24 18.04 18.93 -0.19
N LEU A 25 16.81 18.82 0.30
CA LEU A 25 15.63 19.32 -0.39
C LEU A 25 15.88 20.80 -0.74
N GLY A 26 15.84 21.12 -2.04
CA GLY A 26 15.85 22.51 -2.50
C GLY A 26 14.56 23.26 -2.09
N SER A 27 14.41 24.49 -2.55
CA SER A 27 13.19 25.28 -2.31
C SER A 27 11.93 24.56 -2.80
N ARG A 28 10.90 24.52 -1.94
CA ARG A 28 9.60 23.90 -2.25
C ARG A 28 8.96 24.56 -3.49
N PRO A 29 8.61 23.81 -4.54
CA PRO A 29 7.95 24.37 -5.72
C PRO A 29 6.49 24.73 -5.44
N SER A 30 5.98 25.76 -6.14
CA SER A 30 4.60 26.24 -6.01
C SER A 30 3.58 25.30 -6.68
N HIS A 31 3.93 24.75 -7.84
CA HIS A 31 3.03 23.92 -8.64
C HIS A 31 2.76 22.55 -7.98
N PRO A 32 1.51 22.08 -7.84
CA PRO A 32 1.17 20.85 -7.12
C PRO A 32 1.91 19.60 -7.62
N ARG A 33 2.01 19.41 -8.94
CA ARG A 33 2.73 18.27 -9.53
C ARG A 33 4.22 18.26 -9.19
N ARG A 34 4.87 19.42 -9.32
CA ARG A 34 6.29 19.57 -8.97
C ARG A 34 6.58 19.30 -7.49
N ARG A 35 5.59 19.41 -6.61
CA ARG A 35 5.75 19.03 -5.20
C ARG A 35 5.86 17.53 -5.02
N PHE A 36 5.08 16.74 -5.77
CA PHE A 36 5.20 15.29 -5.75
C PHE A 36 6.53 14.84 -6.35
N GLU A 37 6.97 15.44 -7.47
CA GLU A 37 8.30 15.17 -8.04
C GLU A 37 9.42 15.48 -7.03
N TRP A 38 9.35 16.64 -6.38
CA TRP A 38 10.32 17.04 -5.36
C TRP A 38 10.37 16.11 -4.14
N LEU A 39 9.23 15.56 -3.71
CA LEU A 39 9.18 14.55 -2.64
C LEU A 39 9.72 13.20 -3.12
N ALA A 40 9.41 12.79 -4.35
CA ALA A 40 9.92 11.56 -4.94
C ALA A 40 11.45 11.61 -5.13
N ASP A 41 11.98 12.73 -5.62
CA ASP A 41 13.42 12.98 -5.80
C ASP A 41 14.19 12.94 -4.47
N ALA A 42 13.50 13.22 -3.37
CA ALA A 42 14.01 13.10 -2.01
C ALA A 42 13.98 11.65 -1.47
N GLY A 43 13.48 10.70 -2.25
CA GLY A 43 13.36 9.29 -1.88
C GLY A 43 12.14 8.97 -1.01
N LEU A 44 11.12 9.84 -0.97
CA LEU A 44 9.84 9.49 -0.34
C LEU A 44 8.97 8.72 -1.33
N ALA A 45 8.42 7.59 -0.88
CA ALA A 45 7.41 6.89 -1.65
C ALA A 45 6.10 7.69 -1.64
N ILE A 46 5.42 7.72 -2.78
CA ILE A 46 4.16 8.41 -2.96
C ILE A 46 3.11 7.36 -3.31
N ALA A 47 1.98 7.40 -2.61
CA ALA A 47 0.80 6.58 -2.88
C ALA A 47 -0.32 7.45 -3.46
N ILE A 48 -1.06 6.89 -4.41
CA ILE A 48 -2.32 7.46 -4.88
C ILE A 48 -3.44 6.81 -4.07
N ASP A 49 -4.22 7.62 -3.38
CA ASP A 49 -5.32 7.17 -2.53
C ASP A 49 -6.68 7.23 -3.24
N ASP A 50 -7.68 6.55 -2.68
CA ASP A 50 -9.09 6.56 -3.11
C ASP A 50 -9.30 6.24 -4.61
N TYR A 51 -8.48 5.34 -5.20
CA TYR A 51 -8.65 4.97 -6.59
C TYR A 51 -9.97 4.23 -6.77
N GLY A 52 -10.88 4.85 -7.55
CA GLY A 52 -12.20 4.32 -7.88
C GLY A 52 -13.37 5.20 -7.44
N VAL A 53 -13.19 6.18 -6.54
CA VAL A 53 -14.28 7.02 -5.99
C VAL A 53 -14.36 8.42 -6.63
N GLY A 54 -13.71 8.65 -7.78
CA GLY A 54 -13.75 9.96 -8.46
C GLY A 54 -13.10 10.01 -9.84
N LEU A 55 -12.82 11.25 -10.29
CA LEU A 55 -12.18 11.56 -11.57
C LEU A 55 -10.66 11.31 -11.56
N SER A 56 -10.25 10.06 -11.30
CA SER A 56 -8.88 9.63 -11.54
C SER A 56 -8.74 9.25 -13.01
N SER A 57 -8.33 10.21 -13.86
CA SER A 57 -8.03 9.89 -15.26
C SER A 57 -6.80 8.98 -15.34
N LEU A 58 -6.81 8.01 -16.25
CA LEU A 58 -5.61 7.20 -16.57
C LEU A 58 -4.39 8.07 -16.91
N THR A 59 -4.64 9.25 -17.50
CA THR A 59 -3.60 10.26 -17.78
C THR A 59 -2.95 10.79 -16.51
N TYR A 60 -3.72 10.96 -15.43
CA TYR A 60 -3.18 11.40 -14.14
C TYR A 60 -2.35 10.28 -13.50
N LEU A 61 -2.86 9.05 -13.49
CA LEU A 61 -2.17 7.87 -12.98
C LEU A 61 -0.81 7.66 -13.67
N ARG A 62 -0.76 7.80 -15.00
CA ARG A 62 0.46 7.64 -15.79
C ARG A 62 1.53 8.72 -15.53
N GLN A 63 1.13 9.93 -15.14
CA GLN A 63 2.05 11.07 -15.05
C GLN A 63 2.51 11.38 -13.62
N MET A 64 1.88 10.78 -12.60
CA MET A 64 2.23 11.04 -11.21
C MET A 64 3.46 10.20 -10.82
N PRO A 65 4.45 10.78 -10.09
CA PRO A 65 5.62 10.04 -9.61
C PRO A 65 5.26 9.19 -8.38
N ALA A 66 4.22 8.37 -8.51
CA ALA A 66 3.77 7.44 -7.49
C ALA A 66 4.51 6.10 -7.61
N SER A 67 4.52 5.37 -6.51
CA SER A 67 5.08 4.01 -6.40
C SER A 67 4.06 3.00 -5.87
N GLU A 68 2.86 3.49 -5.55
CA GLU A 68 1.78 2.73 -4.93
C GLU A 68 0.43 3.30 -5.36
N LEU A 69 -0.53 2.41 -5.61
CA LEU A 69 -1.94 2.72 -5.88
C LEU A 69 -2.80 2.00 -4.83
N LYS A 70 -3.65 2.76 -4.13
CA LYS A 70 -4.60 2.21 -3.16
C LYS A 70 -5.99 2.11 -3.80
N ILE A 71 -6.56 0.91 -3.82
CA ILE A 71 -7.92 0.65 -4.30
C ILE A 71 -8.88 0.84 -3.13
N ASP A 72 -9.84 1.75 -3.31
CA ASP A 72 -10.80 2.11 -2.28
C ASP A 72 -11.68 0.93 -1.82
N MET A 73 -12.07 0.95 -0.55
CA MET A 73 -12.87 -0.10 0.08
C MET A 73 -14.21 -0.37 -0.62
N SER A 74 -14.79 0.61 -1.32
CA SER A 74 -16.05 0.44 -2.05
C SER A 74 -15.96 -0.63 -3.16
N PHE A 75 -14.76 -0.91 -3.68
CA PHE A 75 -14.53 -1.98 -4.66
C PHE A 75 -14.16 -3.31 -4.01
N ILE A 76 -13.70 -3.28 -2.76
CA ILE A 76 -13.13 -4.45 -2.07
C ILE A 76 -14.16 -5.13 -1.18
N ARG A 77 -15.02 -4.37 -0.49
CA ARG A 77 -15.93 -4.87 0.54
C ARG A 77 -16.80 -6.05 0.07
N ASP A 78 -17.34 -5.94 -1.14
CA ASP A 78 -18.26 -6.93 -1.72
C ASP A 78 -17.61 -7.69 -2.89
N VAL A 79 -16.28 -7.65 -3.03
CA VAL A 79 -15.57 -8.23 -4.18
C VAL A 79 -15.79 -9.74 -4.32
N ALA A 80 -15.90 -10.47 -3.21
CA ALA A 80 -16.16 -11.91 -3.25
C ALA A 80 -17.63 -12.27 -3.59
N GLU A 81 -18.56 -11.32 -3.47
CA GLU A 81 -20.00 -11.52 -3.61
C GLU A 81 -20.54 -10.96 -4.95
N SER A 82 -19.78 -10.07 -5.58
CA SER A 82 -20.11 -9.40 -6.83
C SER A 82 -19.51 -10.10 -8.05
N HIS A 83 -20.25 -10.11 -9.17
CA HIS A 83 -19.73 -10.63 -10.44
C HIS A 83 -18.85 -9.61 -11.18
N ARG A 84 -19.00 -8.32 -10.88
CA ARG A 84 -18.36 -7.23 -11.63
C ARG A 84 -17.10 -6.72 -10.93
N ASP A 85 -17.14 -6.62 -9.60
CA ASP A 85 -16.05 -6.01 -8.84
C ASP A 85 -14.73 -6.80 -8.93
N PRO A 86 -14.72 -8.14 -8.93
CA PRO A 86 -13.51 -8.92 -9.22
C PRO A 86 -12.82 -8.53 -10.52
N LEU A 87 -13.59 -8.27 -11.58
CA LEU A 87 -13.04 -7.91 -12.90
C LEU A 87 -12.40 -6.52 -12.86
N ILE A 88 -13.05 -5.57 -12.19
CA ILE A 88 -12.54 -4.20 -12.03
C ILE A 88 -11.27 -4.20 -11.17
N VAL A 89 -11.30 -4.89 -10.03
CA VAL A 89 -10.16 -5.00 -9.11
C VAL A 89 -8.99 -5.68 -9.81
N ARG A 90 -9.20 -6.81 -10.48
CA ARG A 90 -8.16 -7.50 -11.24
C ARG A 90 -7.55 -6.61 -12.33
N SER A 91 -8.39 -5.96 -13.14
CA SER A 91 -7.92 -5.07 -14.22
C SER A 91 -7.14 -3.88 -13.66
N THR A 92 -7.52 -3.39 -12.50
CA THR A 92 -6.82 -2.29 -11.81
C THR A 92 -5.46 -2.74 -11.28
N ILE A 93 -5.37 -3.95 -10.71
CA ILE A 93 -4.11 -4.54 -10.27
C ILE A 93 -3.15 -4.69 -11.47
N ASP A 94 -3.62 -5.32 -12.55
CA ASP A 94 -2.80 -5.56 -13.74
C ASP A 94 -2.33 -4.22 -14.38
N LEU A 95 -3.20 -3.19 -14.41
CA LEU A 95 -2.84 -1.85 -14.88
C LEU A 95 -1.75 -1.21 -14.01
N ALA A 96 -1.92 -1.22 -12.70
CA ALA A 96 -0.98 -0.62 -11.76
C ALA A 96 0.40 -1.28 -11.87
N HIS A 97 0.44 -2.61 -11.92
CA HIS A 97 1.67 -3.37 -12.16
C HIS A 97 2.31 -3.02 -13.50
N GLY A 98 1.51 -2.89 -14.56
CA GLY A 98 1.98 -2.44 -15.88
C GLY A 98 2.59 -1.03 -15.88
N LEU A 99 2.24 -0.20 -14.90
CA LEU A 99 2.81 1.14 -14.67
C LEU A 99 3.98 1.13 -13.67
N GLY A 100 4.37 -0.03 -13.15
CA GLY A 100 5.43 -0.16 -12.14
C GLY A 100 5.00 0.26 -10.73
N LEU A 101 3.69 0.33 -10.47
CA LEU A 101 3.13 0.65 -9.16
C LEU A 101 2.85 -0.63 -8.39
N ARG A 102 3.01 -0.59 -7.07
CA ARG A 102 2.47 -1.61 -6.16
C ARG A 102 1.02 -1.29 -5.83
N VAL A 103 0.24 -2.28 -5.41
CA VAL A 103 -1.19 -2.12 -5.14
C VAL A 103 -1.53 -2.47 -3.70
N THR A 104 -2.29 -1.58 -3.06
CA THR A 104 -2.88 -1.82 -1.74
C THR A 104 -4.40 -1.87 -1.87
N ALA A 105 -5.02 -2.97 -1.44
CA ALA A 105 -6.48 -3.07 -1.35
C ALA A 105 -6.97 -2.70 0.06
N GLU A 106 -7.92 -1.77 0.15
CA GLU A 106 -8.46 -1.29 1.43
C GLU A 106 -9.81 -1.92 1.77
N GLY A 107 -10.14 -2.03 3.07
CA GLY A 107 -11.41 -2.60 3.52
C GLY A 107 -11.48 -4.12 3.45
N VAL A 108 -10.34 -4.81 3.60
CA VAL A 108 -10.30 -6.28 3.67
C VAL A 108 -10.75 -6.75 5.06
N ASP A 109 -12.01 -7.12 5.16
CA ASP A 109 -12.65 -7.49 6.44
C ASP A 109 -12.92 -9.01 6.59
N LYS A 110 -12.78 -9.77 5.50
CA LYS A 110 -13.07 -11.21 5.45
C LYS A 110 -11.90 -12.01 4.86
N ALA A 111 -11.76 -13.27 5.29
CA ALA A 111 -10.70 -14.16 4.83
C ALA A 111 -10.85 -14.52 3.34
N GLU A 112 -12.09 -14.64 2.85
CA GLU A 112 -12.40 -14.93 1.46
C GLU A 112 -11.96 -13.78 0.54
N THR A 113 -12.16 -12.54 0.97
CA THR A 113 -11.67 -11.34 0.27
C THR A 113 -10.14 -11.34 0.20
N LEU A 114 -9.48 -11.68 1.31
CA LEU A 114 -8.01 -11.80 1.34
C LEU A 114 -7.51 -12.86 0.35
N ALA A 115 -8.10 -14.06 0.38
CA ALA A 115 -7.73 -15.15 -0.50
C ALA A 115 -7.91 -14.77 -1.98
N LEU A 116 -9.03 -14.12 -2.32
CA LEU A 116 -9.28 -13.66 -3.68
C LEU A 116 -8.26 -12.62 -4.14
N LEU A 117 -7.94 -11.63 -3.30
CA LEU A 117 -6.91 -10.63 -3.59
C LEU A 117 -5.51 -11.24 -3.73
N THR A 118 -5.23 -12.32 -2.99
CA THR A 118 -3.99 -13.09 -3.11
C THR A 118 -3.86 -13.68 -4.50
N ILE A 119 -4.92 -14.34 -4.97
CA ILE A 119 -4.98 -14.96 -6.30
C ILE A 119 -4.91 -13.90 -7.40
N MET A 120 -5.49 -12.72 -7.18
CA MET A 120 -5.40 -11.60 -8.10
C MET A 120 -3.99 -10.98 -8.17
N GLY A 121 -3.10 -11.32 -7.25
CA GLY A 121 -1.73 -10.80 -7.20
C GLY A 121 -1.63 -9.42 -6.55
N CYS A 122 -2.57 -9.04 -5.68
CA CYS A 122 -2.46 -7.79 -4.93
C CYS A 122 -1.21 -7.80 -4.04
N ASP A 123 -0.48 -6.67 -3.94
CA ASP A 123 0.77 -6.61 -3.18
C ASP A 123 0.53 -6.42 -1.68
N TYR A 124 -0.44 -5.56 -1.34
CA TYR A 124 -0.76 -5.20 0.03
C TYR A 124 -2.25 -5.19 0.33
N VAL A 125 -2.59 -5.43 1.60
CA VAL A 125 -3.97 -5.32 2.11
C VAL A 125 -4.03 -4.53 3.41
N GLN A 126 -5.15 -3.81 3.57
CA GLN A 126 -5.54 -3.11 4.78
C GLN A 126 -7.02 -3.37 5.08
N GLY A 127 -7.37 -3.67 6.32
CA GLY A 127 -8.77 -3.83 6.74
C GLY A 127 -8.92 -4.56 8.07
N PHE A 128 -10.15 -4.69 8.56
CA PHE A 128 -10.45 -5.27 9.89
C PHE A 128 -10.03 -6.73 10.02
N HIS A 129 -9.89 -7.45 8.91
CA HIS A 129 -9.36 -8.82 8.92
C HIS A 129 -7.92 -8.87 9.44
N ILE A 130 -7.15 -7.81 9.17
CA ILE A 130 -5.79 -7.66 9.69
C ILE A 130 -5.84 -7.02 11.07
N ALA A 131 -6.35 -5.79 11.13
CA ALA A 131 -6.48 -5.02 12.35
C ALA A 131 -7.38 -3.80 12.13
N PRO A 132 -8.16 -3.39 13.14
CA PRO A 132 -8.75 -2.04 13.15
C PRO A 132 -7.65 -0.98 13.29
N ALA A 133 -8.03 0.29 13.07
CA ALA A 133 -7.17 1.42 13.43
C ALA A 133 -6.95 1.44 14.95
N TYR A 134 -5.68 1.43 15.38
CA TYR A 134 -5.30 1.45 16.79
C TYR A 134 -4.69 2.80 17.19
N PRO A 135 -4.92 3.25 18.45
CA PRO A 135 -4.03 4.21 19.10
C PRO A 135 -2.57 3.71 19.09
N LEU A 136 -1.60 4.63 19.18
CA LEU A 136 -0.18 4.33 18.98
C LEU A 136 0.34 3.22 19.90
N ASP A 137 0.00 3.25 21.18
CA ASP A 137 0.37 2.23 22.17
C ASP A 137 -0.12 0.83 21.76
N ARG A 138 -1.41 0.73 21.39
CA ARG A 138 -2.02 -0.52 20.92
C ARG A 138 -1.45 -0.99 19.58
N CYS A 139 -1.08 -0.06 18.71
CA CYS A 139 -0.41 -0.35 17.45
C CYS A 139 0.99 -0.96 17.69
N ILE A 140 1.77 -0.40 18.63
CA ILE A 140 3.08 -0.95 19.00
C ILE A 140 2.92 -2.37 19.55
N ASP A 141 1.98 -2.58 20.48
CA ASP A 141 1.71 -3.91 21.04
C ASP A 141 1.32 -4.91 19.96
N PHE A 142 0.43 -4.51 19.04
CA PHE A 142 0.04 -5.32 17.89
C PHE A 142 1.25 -5.68 17.03
N MET A 143 2.08 -4.71 16.63
CA MET A 143 3.25 -4.97 15.78
C MET A 143 4.29 -5.88 16.43
N LEU A 144 4.37 -5.90 17.77
CA LEU A 144 5.30 -6.76 18.51
C LEU A 144 4.78 -8.18 18.76
N THR A 145 3.46 -8.36 18.80
CA THR A 145 2.81 -9.63 19.18
C THR A 145 2.15 -10.35 18.01
N TRP A 146 1.93 -9.66 16.89
CA TRP A 146 1.22 -10.19 15.74
C TRP A 146 1.96 -11.37 15.10
N THR A 147 1.21 -12.44 14.88
CA THR A 147 1.62 -13.61 14.10
C THR A 147 0.45 -14.04 13.22
N SER A 148 0.63 -14.11 11.90
CA SER A 148 -0.35 -14.71 10.99
C SER A 148 0.28 -15.88 10.26
N PRO A 149 -0.37 -17.06 10.23
CA PRO A 149 0.05 -18.16 9.37
C PRO A 149 -0.23 -17.89 7.89
N GLU A 150 -1.29 -17.14 7.57
CA GLU A 150 -1.68 -16.86 6.17
C GLU A 150 -0.85 -15.77 5.51
N LEU A 151 -0.28 -14.85 6.30
CA LEU A 151 0.43 -13.66 5.81
C LEU A 151 1.87 -13.65 6.33
N GLN A 152 2.83 -13.86 5.41
CA GLN A 152 4.23 -13.67 5.73
C GLN A 152 4.55 -12.19 5.84
N LEU A 153 4.71 -11.74 7.08
CA LEU A 153 5.31 -10.46 7.35
C LEU A 153 6.83 -10.60 7.51
N PRO A 154 7.61 -9.56 7.16
CA PRO A 154 8.93 -9.39 7.74
C PRO A 154 8.82 -9.54 9.27
N ASP A 155 9.86 -10.05 9.95
CA ASP A 155 9.91 -10.04 11.42
C ASP A 155 9.90 -8.57 11.91
N PHE A 156 8.69 -8.00 12.01
CA PHE A 156 8.46 -6.61 12.37
C PHE A 156 8.97 -6.34 13.76
N ALA A 157 8.89 -7.32 14.67
CA ALA A 157 9.49 -7.20 16.00
C ALA A 157 11.01 -6.99 15.90
N GLN A 158 11.70 -7.71 15.01
CA GLN A 158 13.12 -7.48 14.75
C GLN A 158 13.39 -6.10 14.10
N GLU A 159 12.60 -5.66 13.13
CA GLU A 159 12.79 -4.36 12.48
C GLU A 159 12.47 -3.17 13.41
N LEU A 160 11.38 -3.23 14.17
CA LEU A 160 11.03 -2.24 15.20
C LEU A 160 12.12 -2.13 16.27
N ARG A 161 12.63 -3.27 16.76
CA ARG A 161 13.74 -3.28 17.73
C ARG A 161 15.00 -2.62 17.16
N ARG A 162 15.25 -2.71 15.85
CA ARG A 162 16.37 -2.01 15.19
C ARG A 162 16.12 -0.51 15.11
N PHE A 163 14.91 -0.09 14.73
CA PHE A 163 14.54 1.32 14.61
C PHE A 163 14.53 2.05 15.96
N ILE A 164 14.00 1.45 17.02
CA ILE A 164 13.98 2.05 18.37
C ILE A 164 15.40 2.24 18.94
N ARG A 165 16.37 1.42 18.50
CA ARG A 165 17.77 1.47 18.97
C ARG A 165 18.67 2.39 18.16
N SER A 166 18.20 2.96 17.05
CA SER A 166 18.96 3.87 16.16
C SER A 166 18.55 5.32 16.35
#